data_AF-W8YLB3-F1
#
_entry.id   AF-W8YLB3-F1
#
_cell.length_a   1.000
_cell.length_b   1.000
_cell.length_c   1.000
_cell.angle_alpha   90.00
_cell.angle_beta   90.00
_cell.angle_gamma   90.00
#
_symmetry.space_group_name_H-M   'P 1'
#
loop_
_entity.id
_entity.type
_entity.pdbx_description
1 polymer ?
#
loop_
_entity_poly.entity_id
_entity_poly.type
_entity_poly.pdbx_seq_one_letter_code
_entity_poly.pdbx_strand_id
1 'polypeptide(L)'
;MRYFKGKQFKKDIILVAVGYYCRFSLSYRDVSEILKERGVSVHPTTIMRWVHEYGNLIYQIWKKRNKSAHHAWHLDETYIKVKGEWCYLYRAIDSEGHTLDFQLSKNTSSSSGLFLHEKIGQTVWRTIGSYDRQGTCFALCI
;
A
#
# COMPACT_ATOMS: atom_id res chain seq x y z
N MET A 1 5.15 -22.57 5.20
CA MET A 1 5.58 -21.23 5.69
C MET A 1 7.01 -21.30 6.22
N ARG A 2 8.03 -21.00 5.41
CA ARG A 2 9.46 -21.00 5.82
C ARG A 2 9.98 -19.62 6.30
N TYR A 3 9.18 -18.57 6.19
CA TYR A 3 9.61 -17.17 6.37
C TYR A 3 10.00 -16.74 7.80
N PHE A 4 9.56 -17.48 8.82
CA PHE A 4 9.84 -17.16 10.23
C PHE A 4 10.82 -18.16 10.87
N LYS A 5 11.41 -19.06 10.08
CA LYS A 5 12.33 -20.07 10.60
C LYS A 5 13.62 -19.39 11.08
N GLY A 6 14.03 -19.67 12.32
CA GLY A 6 15.25 -19.13 12.91
C GLY A 6 15.14 -17.70 13.47
N LYS A 7 13.93 -17.14 13.59
CA LYS A 7 13.74 -15.82 14.22
C LYS A 7 13.68 -15.98 15.75
N GLN A 8 14.33 -15.05 16.46
CA GLN A 8 14.34 -15.01 17.93
C GLN A 8 12.93 -14.82 18.52
N PHE A 9 12.07 -14.08 17.83
CA PHE A 9 10.72 -13.78 18.28
C PHE A 9 9.69 -14.67 17.58
N LYS A 10 8.61 -14.99 18.30
CA LYS A 10 7.47 -15.73 17.74
C LYS A 10 6.87 -14.96 16.57
N LYS A 11 6.39 -15.68 15.56
CA LYS A 11 5.76 -15.11 14.36
C LYS A 11 4.64 -14.11 14.70
N ASP A 12 3.86 -14.39 15.74
CA ASP A 12 2.68 -13.59 16.09
C ASP A 12 3.09 -12.20 16.62
N ILE A 13 4.19 -12.12 17.38
CA ILE A 13 4.76 -10.86 17.85
C ILE A 13 5.22 -10.01 16.66
N ILE A 14 5.92 -10.64 15.71
CA ILE A 14 6.44 -9.96 14.51
C ILE A 14 5.30 -9.41 13.67
N LEU A 15 4.26 -10.23 13.43
CA LEU A 15 3.09 -9.82 12.65
C LEU A 15 2.31 -8.69 13.32
N VAL A 16 2.13 -8.74 14.64
CA VAL A 16 1.47 -7.67 15.41
C VAL A 16 2.27 -6.37 15.34
N ALA A 17 3.59 -6.43 15.51
CA ALA A 17 4.47 -5.26 15.43
C ALA A 17 4.40 -4.57 14.05
N VAL A 18 4.55 -5.35 12.98
CA VAL A 18 4.48 -4.82 11.61
C VAL A 18 3.06 -4.34 11.28
N GLY A 19 2.03 -5.04 11.76
CA GLY A 19 0.64 -4.62 11.62
C GLY A 19 0.36 -3.27 12.27
N TYR A 20 0.85 -3.04 13.49
CA TYR A 20 0.70 -1.74 14.17
C TYR A 20 1.34 -0.61 13.40
N TYR A 21 2.58 -0.82 12.92
CA TYR A 21 3.28 0.16 12.10
C TYR A 21 2.50 0.50 10.83
N CYS A 22 2.06 -0.52 10.08
CA CYS A 22 1.35 -0.31 8.81
C CYS A 22 -0.06 0.29 8.95
N ARG A 23 -0.75 0.03 10.07
CA ARG A 23 -2.18 0.39 10.21
C ARG A 23 -2.44 1.74 10.88
N PHE A 24 -1.59 2.15 11.82
CA PHE A 24 -1.85 3.28 12.72
C PHE A 24 -0.85 4.43 12.59
N SER A 25 -0.01 4.45 11.55
CA SER A 25 1.01 5.49 11.33
C SER A 25 1.94 5.71 12.53
N LEU A 26 2.20 4.65 13.31
CA LEU A 26 3.02 4.69 14.52
C LEU A 26 4.52 4.74 14.19
N SER A 27 5.31 5.42 15.01
CA SER A 27 6.76 5.38 14.91
C SER A 27 7.32 4.02 15.37
N TYR A 28 8.53 3.65 14.96
CA TYR A 28 9.18 2.44 15.44
C TYR A 28 9.40 2.44 16.96
N ARG A 29 9.52 3.62 17.57
CA ARG A 29 9.64 3.77 19.03
C ARG A 29 8.31 3.52 19.70
N ASP A 30 7.22 4.07 19.17
CA ASP A 30 5.88 3.89 19.72
C ASP A 30 5.49 2.40 19.70
N VAL A 31 5.76 1.70 18.59
CA VAL A 31 5.52 0.24 18.51
C VAL A 31 6.38 -0.51 19.53
N SER A 32 7.63 -0.10 19.74
CA SER A 32 8.50 -0.68 20.77
C SER A 32 7.96 -0.46 22.18
N GLU A 33 7.39 0.70 22.48
CA GLU A 33 6.81 1.03 23.78
C GLU A 33 5.53 0.23 24.03
N ILE A 34 4.64 0.14 23.04
CA ILE A 34 3.42 -0.67 23.10
C ILE A 34 3.75 -2.16 23.34
N LEU A 35 4.80 -2.68 22.68
CA LEU A 35 5.24 -4.06 22.93
C LEU A 35 5.82 -4.22 24.34
N LYS A 36 6.56 -3.23 24.83
CA LYS A 36 7.14 -3.23 26.18
C LYS A 36 6.05 -3.25 27.26
N GLU A 37 4.97 -2.48 27.09
CA GLU A 37 3.80 -2.51 27.98
C GLU A 37 3.17 -3.91 28.05
N ARG A 38 3.30 -4.70 26.98
CA ARG A 38 2.83 -6.10 26.92
C ARG A 38 3.88 -7.12 27.37
N GLY A 39 4.97 -6.67 28.00
CA GLY A 39 6.04 -7.52 28.50
C GLY A 39 7.03 -8.00 27.43
N VAL A 40 7.00 -7.43 26.22
CA VAL A 40 7.87 -7.80 25.10
C VAL A 40 8.86 -6.67 24.82
N SER A 41 10.09 -6.80 25.32
CA SER A 41 11.15 -5.83 25.07
C SER A 41 11.81 -6.06 23.71
N VAL A 42 11.59 -5.14 22.76
CA VAL A 42 12.14 -5.19 21.39
C VAL A 42 12.74 -3.83 21.07
N HIS A 43 13.98 -3.78 20.60
CA HIS A 43 14.58 -2.52 20.19
C HIS A 43 13.92 -1.97 18.89
N PRO A 44 13.71 -0.64 18.75
CA PRO A 44 13.06 -0.06 17.57
C PRO A 44 13.69 -0.46 16.22
N THR A 45 15.02 -0.64 16.17
CA THR A 45 15.72 -1.08 14.95
C THR A 45 15.35 -2.50 14.53
N THR A 46 14.97 -3.37 15.46
CA THR A 46 14.46 -4.72 15.16
C THR A 46 13.10 -4.65 14.49
N ILE A 47 12.23 -3.74 14.93
CA ILE A 47 10.93 -3.48 14.31
C ILE A 47 11.12 -2.95 12.89
N MET A 48 12.03 -2.00 12.69
CA MET A 48 12.40 -1.51 11.36
C MET A 48 12.82 -2.65 10.42
N ARG A 49 13.67 -3.57 10.89
CA ARG A 49 14.09 -4.75 10.10
C ARG A 49 12.90 -5.64 9.74
N TRP A 50 11.99 -5.90 10.68
CA TRP A 50 10.79 -6.68 10.40
C TRP A 50 9.85 -6.00 9.41
N VAL A 51 9.66 -4.68 9.52
CA VAL A 51 8.84 -3.92 8.57
C VAL A 51 9.45 -3.97 7.17
N HIS A 52 10.77 -3.83 7.03
CA HIS A 52 11.43 -3.95 5.73
C HIS A 52 11.32 -5.37 5.14
N GLU A 53 11.43 -6.40 5.97
CA GLU A 53 11.40 -7.80 5.53
C GLU A 53 9.97 -8.28 5.18
N TYR A 54 8.99 -7.95 6.03
CA TYR A 54 7.63 -8.49 5.95
C TYR A 54 6.58 -7.51 5.43
N GLY A 55 6.89 -6.20 5.39
CA GLY A 55 5.93 -5.17 5.00
C GLY A 55 5.33 -5.40 3.62
N ASN A 56 6.16 -5.71 2.62
CA ASN A 56 5.66 -6.02 1.28
C ASN A 56 4.77 -7.27 1.28
N LEU A 57 5.18 -8.34 1.97
CA LEU A 57 4.38 -9.57 2.05
C LEU A 57 2.99 -9.31 2.66
N ILE A 58 2.95 -8.58 3.78
CA ILE A 58 1.70 -8.22 4.47
C ILE A 58 0.84 -7.33 3.58
N TYR A 59 1.45 -6.35 2.89
CA TYR A 59 0.74 -5.49 1.94
C TYR A 59 0.12 -6.30 0.80
N GLN A 60 0.83 -7.26 0.21
CA GLN A 60 0.28 -8.10 -0.85
C GLN A 60 -0.89 -8.97 -0.37
N ILE A 61 -0.81 -9.50 0.86
CA ILE A 61 -1.91 -10.27 1.46
C ILE A 61 -3.12 -9.36 1.70
N TRP A 62 -2.90 -8.17 2.24
CA TRP A 62 -3.95 -7.17 2.45
C TRP A 62 -4.60 -6.77 1.12
N LYS A 63 -3.80 -6.40 0.11
CA LYS A 63 -4.29 -6.04 -1.23
C LYS A 63 -5.08 -7.16 -1.90
N LYS A 64 -4.72 -8.43 -1.69
CA LYS A 64 -5.49 -9.58 -2.19
C LYS A 64 -6.81 -9.79 -1.46
N ARG A 65 -6.90 -9.47 -0.17
CA ARG A 65 -8.14 -9.60 0.62
C ARG A 65 -9.07 -8.41 0.40
N ASN A 66 -8.52 -7.22 0.21
CA ASN A 66 -9.24 -5.97 -0.02
C ASN A 66 -9.51 -5.69 -1.50
N LYS A 67 -9.64 -6.76 -2.30
CA LYS A 67 -9.73 -6.72 -3.77
C LYS A 67 -11.17 -6.59 -4.25
N SER A 68 -12.06 -6.02 -3.43
CA SER A 68 -13.39 -5.60 -3.89
C SER A 68 -13.18 -4.64 -5.06
N ALA A 69 -13.75 -4.97 -6.22
CA ALA A 69 -13.64 -4.15 -7.41
C ALA A 69 -14.48 -2.89 -7.21
N HIS A 70 -13.87 -1.86 -6.64
CA HIS A 70 -14.52 -0.57 -6.50
C HIS A 70 -14.69 0.04 -7.90
N HIS A 71 -15.95 0.26 -8.30
CA HIS A 71 -16.34 0.73 -9.63
C HIS A 71 -15.93 2.19 -9.90
N ALA A 72 -15.55 2.93 -8.85
CA ALA A 72 -15.11 4.30 -8.93
C ALA A 72 -13.83 4.51 -8.12
N TRP A 73 -12.88 5.23 -8.71
CA TRP A 73 -11.63 5.65 -8.07
C TRP A 73 -11.29 7.06 -8.57
N HIS A 74 -10.56 7.82 -7.76
CA HIS A 74 -10.09 9.16 -8.11
C HIS A 74 -8.56 9.26 -7.95
N LEU A 75 -7.95 10.14 -8.74
CA LEU A 75 -6.53 10.46 -8.67
C LEU A 75 -6.33 11.70 -7.81
N ASP A 76 -5.60 11.57 -6.72
CA ASP A 76 -5.20 12.65 -5.84
C ASP A 76 -3.74 13.03 -6.10
N GLU A 77 -3.45 14.33 -6.21
CA GLU A 77 -2.10 14.87 -6.42
C GLU A 77 -1.71 15.71 -5.20
N THR A 78 -0.66 15.30 -4.49
CA THR A 78 -0.15 15.99 -3.31
C THR A 78 1.34 16.30 -3.45
N TYR A 79 1.77 17.44 -2.93
CA TYR A 79 3.16 17.89 -2.94
C TYR A 79 3.83 17.48 -1.62
N ILE A 80 4.87 16.65 -1.68
CA ILE A 80 5.59 16.19 -0.49
C ILE A 80 7.09 16.47 -0.61
N LYS A 81 7.74 16.74 0.52
CA LYS A 81 9.19 16.97 0.57
C LYS A 81 9.92 15.67 0.93
N VAL A 82 10.70 15.13 -0.01
CA VAL A 82 11.47 13.88 0.17
C VAL A 82 12.95 14.21 0.13
N LYS A 83 13.66 13.98 1.24
CA LYS A 83 15.10 14.27 1.40
C LYS A 83 15.50 15.71 1.02
N GLY A 84 14.64 16.68 1.30
CA GLY A 84 14.91 18.09 1.02
C GLY A 84 14.34 18.60 -0.31
N GLU A 85 13.99 17.71 -1.22
CA GLU A 85 13.45 18.05 -2.55
C GLU A 85 11.93 17.92 -2.59
N TRP A 86 11.25 18.81 -3.32
CA TRP A 86 9.81 18.72 -3.55
C TRP A 86 9.50 17.67 -4.62
N CYS A 87 8.56 16.78 -4.32
CA CYS A 87 8.11 15.71 -5.19
C CYS A 87 6.58 15.70 -5.28
N TYR A 88 6.08 15.31 -6.43
CA TYR A 88 4.67 15.09 -6.73
C TYR A 88 4.31 13.65 -6.37
N LEU A 89 3.37 13.48 -5.44
CA LEU A 89 2.80 12.21 -5.07
C LEU A 89 1.41 12.09 -5.69
N TYR A 90 1.29 11.23 -6.69
CA TYR A 90 0.02 10.82 -7.27
C TYR A 90 -0.48 9.58 -6.53
N ARG A 91 -1.72 9.60 -6.04
CA ARG A 91 -2.37 8.48 -5.38
C ARG A 91 -3.67 8.17 -6.07
N ALA A 92 -3.89 6.93 -6.44
CA ALA A 92 -5.21 6.49 -6.82
C ALA A 92 -5.93 5.95 -5.60
N ILE A 93 -7.12 6.45 -5.34
CA ILE A 93 -7.90 6.17 -4.15
C ILE A 93 -9.27 5.67 -4.60
N ASP A 94 -9.77 4.61 -3.98
CA ASP A 94 -11.12 4.12 -4.24
C ASP A 94 -12.19 5.02 -3.57
N SER A 95 -13.46 4.73 -3.86
CA SER A 95 -14.60 5.44 -3.25
C SER A 95 -14.68 5.34 -1.73
N GLU A 96 -13.99 4.37 -1.11
CA GLU A 96 -13.97 4.15 0.34
C GLU A 96 -12.75 4.81 1.01
N GLY A 97 -11.89 5.47 0.23
CA GLY A 97 -10.70 6.15 0.74
C GLY A 97 -9.45 5.26 0.83
N HIS A 98 -9.47 4.03 0.31
CA HIS A 98 -8.27 3.18 0.28
C HIS A 98 -7.38 3.50 -0.92
N THR A 99 -6.07 3.58 -0.68
CA THR A 99 -5.08 3.80 -1.75
C THR A 99 -4.85 2.51 -2.55
N LEU A 100 -5.13 2.55 -3.85
CA LEU A 100 -5.00 1.44 -4.80
C LEU A 100 -3.56 1.28 -5.32
N ASP A 101 -2.94 2.41 -5.67
CA ASP A 101 -1.55 2.53 -6.09
C ASP A 101 -1.08 3.99 -5.92
N PHE A 102 0.23 4.20 -5.90
CA PHE A 102 0.81 5.53 -5.81
C PHE A 102 2.07 5.65 -6.67
N GLN A 103 2.34 6.86 -7.15
CA GLN A 103 3.53 7.18 -7.93
C GLN A 103 4.15 8.47 -7.42
N LEU A 104 5.45 8.43 -7.17
CA LEU A 104 6.24 9.59 -6.81
C LEU A 104 7.04 10.06 -8.02
N SER A 105 6.91 11.32 -8.39
CA SER A 105 7.68 11.96 -9.46
C SER A 105 8.35 13.23 -8.96
N LYS A 106 9.55 13.53 -9.47
CA LYS A 106 10.21 14.82 -9.23
C LYS A 106 9.68 15.93 -10.13
N ASN A 107 9.06 15.56 -11.25
CA ASN A 107 8.60 16.50 -12.26
C ASN A 107 7.06 16.50 -12.33
N THR A 108 6.48 17.67 -12.58
CA THR A 108 5.05 17.92 -12.87
C THR A 108 4.54 17.26 -14.15
N SER A 109 5.33 16.41 -14.81
CA SER A 109 4.98 15.93 -16.14
C SER A 109 3.64 15.20 -16.06
N SER A 110 2.64 15.71 -16.80
CA SER A 110 1.29 15.17 -16.88
C SER A 110 1.30 13.69 -17.25
N SER A 111 2.35 13.26 -17.96
CA SER A 111 2.68 11.87 -18.29
C SER A 111 2.77 10.94 -17.07
N SER A 112 3.22 11.43 -15.92
CA SER A 112 3.34 10.63 -14.69
C SER A 112 1.97 10.29 -14.11
N GLY A 113 1.09 11.28 -13.99
CA GLY A 113 -0.30 11.09 -13.57
C GLY A 113 -1.10 10.25 -14.56
N LEU A 114 -0.92 10.50 -15.87
CA LEU A 114 -1.53 9.70 -16.93
C LEU A 114 -1.06 8.24 -16.90
N PHE A 115 0.22 7.97 -16.63
CA PHE A 115 0.74 6.61 -16.54
C PHE A 115 0.13 5.84 -15.37
N LEU A 116 0.00 6.47 -14.19
CA LEU A 116 -0.68 5.86 -13.06
C LEU A 116 -2.16 5.61 -13.39
N HIS A 117 -2.81 6.57 -14.05
CA HIS A 117 -4.20 6.45 -14.49
C HIS A 117 -4.39 5.30 -15.48
N GLU A 118 -3.51 5.15 -16.46
CA GLU A 118 -3.55 4.08 -17.45
C GLU A 118 -3.27 2.71 -16.83
N LYS A 119 -2.27 2.61 -15.96
CA LYS A 119 -1.90 1.37 -15.27
C LYS A 119 -3.03 0.83 -14.38
N ILE A 120 -3.74 1.73 -13.69
CA ILE A 120 -4.86 1.38 -12.83
C ILE A 120 -6.10 1.09 -13.68
N GLY A 121 -6.35 1.91 -14.70
CA GLY A 121 -7.33 1.61 -15.74
C GLY A 121 -7.17 0.18 -16.24
N GLN A 122 -6.02 -0.19 -16.80
CA GLN A 122 -5.78 -1.54 -17.34
C GLN A 122 -5.92 -2.67 -16.30
N THR A 123 -5.62 -2.40 -15.02
CA THR A 123 -5.77 -3.38 -13.93
C THR A 123 -7.23 -3.55 -13.51
N VAL A 124 -8.00 -2.47 -13.51
CA VAL A 124 -9.45 -2.44 -13.24
C VAL A 124 -10.20 -3.05 -14.43
N TRP A 125 -9.93 -2.62 -15.67
CA TRP A 125 -10.49 -3.16 -16.93
C TRP A 125 -10.17 -4.65 -17.18
N ARG A 126 -9.09 -5.21 -16.60
CA ARG A 126 -8.82 -6.66 -16.65
C ARG A 126 -9.71 -7.48 -15.71
N THR A 127 -10.28 -6.84 -14.69
CA THR A 127 -11.08 -7.51 -13.65
C THR A 127 -12.59 -7.35 -13.90
N ILE A 128 -12.98 -6.35 -14.69
CA ILE A 128 -14.36 -6.06 -15.09
C ILE A 128 -14.32 -5.79 -16.60
N GLY A 129 -15.06 -6.58 -17.37
CA GLY A 129 -15.18 -6.42 -18.82
C GLY A 129 -15.51 -4.97 -19.20
N SER A 130 -15.07 -4.57 -20.39
CA SER A 130 -15.13 -3.18 -20.85
C SER A 130 -16.57 -2.64 -20.95
N TYR A 131 -16.80 -1.48 -20.33
CA TYR A 131 -18.02 -0.68 -20.45
C TYR A 131 -17.66 0.76 -20.86
N ASP A 132 -18.44 1.35 -21.74
CA ASP A 132 -18.29 2.76 -22.15
C ASP A 132 -18.85 3.74 -21.08
N ARG A 133 -18.71 5.05 -21.32
CA ARG A 133 -19.25 6.13 -20.45
C ARG A 133 -20.77 6.06 -20.25
N GLN A 134 -21.49 5.21 -20.96
CA GLN A 134 -22.94 5.04 -20.90
C GLN A 134 -23.36 3.69 -20.29
N GLY A 135 -22.41 2.84 -19.90
CA GLY A 135 -22.69 1.56 -19.25
C GLY A 135 -23.09 0.44 -20.20
N THR A 136 -22.71 0.52 -21.48
CA THR A 136 -22.95 -0.56 -22.45
C THR A 136 -21.77 -1.54 -22.48
N CYS A 137 -22.04 -2.84 -22.31
CA CYS A 137 -21.02 -3.90 -22.31
C CYS A 137 -20.51 -4.13 -23.73
N PHE A 138 -19.24 -3.85 -24.01
CA PHE A 138 -18.60 -4.27 -25.25
C PHE A 138 -17.88 -5.59 -25.01
N ALA A 139 -18.56 -6.70 -25.33
CA ALA A 139 -17.92 -7.99 -25.47
C ALA A 139 -17.15 -8.04 -26.81
N LEU A 140 -15.82 -8.18 -26.70
CA LEU A 140 -14.84 -8.73 -27.63
C LEU A 140 -14.93 -8.48 -29.15
N CYS A 141 -13.78 -8.08 -29.70
CA CYS A 141 -12.99 -8.76 -30.75
C CYS A 141 -11.84 -7.77 -31.04
N ILE A 142 -10.54 -8.07 -30.93
CA ILE A 142 -9.70 -9.25 -31.19
C ILE A 142 -8.46 -9.12 -30.30
#